data_AF-A0A0F3RF37-F1
#
_entry.id   AF-A0A0F3RF37-F1
#
_cell.length_a   1.000
_cell.length_b   1.000
_cell.length_c   1.000
_cell.angle_alpha   90.00
_cell.angle_beta   90.00
_cell.angle_gamma   90.00
#
_symmetry.space_group_name_H-M   'P 1'
#
loop_
_entity.id
_entity.type
_entity.pdbx_description
1 polymer ?
#
loop_
_entity_poly.entity_id
_entity_poly.type
_entity_poly.pdbx_seq_one_letter_code
_entity_poly.pdbx_strand_id
1 'polypeptide(L)'
;MAIVSLKDKYFNIKDFEKDIFWKNWQENFEDLNKVTPYFDKEFEKLRSKLFISAVRLHEIFINANADNLGHSLQYFFDMAVHSSGDPKINKIAWQNFFMVIPVVSTTFHSFDKMLATSEHNEIPWLFIDEAEQIPPQYAASAI
;
A
#
# COMPACT_ATOMS: atom_id res chain seq x y z
N MET A 1 26.10 -6.65 6.68
CA MET A 1 24.62 -6.51 6.60
C MET A 1 24.05 -7.92 6.53
N ALA A 2 23.59 -8.46 7.66
CA ALA A 2 23.16 -9.85 7.73
C ALA A 2 21.77 -9.97 7.09
N ILE A 3 21.72 -10.50 5.86
CA ILE A 3 20.49 -11.08 5.33
C ILE A 3 20.28 -12.36 6.12
N VAL A 4 19.61 -12.24 7.27
CA VAL A 4 19.10 -13.40 8.01
C VAL A 4 18.08 -14.04 7.07
N SER A 5 18.40 -15.22 6.55
CA SER A 5 17.45 -16.07 5.85
C SER A 5 16.27 -16.31 6.79
N LEU A 6 15.17 -15.58 6.58
CA LEU A 6 13.93 -15.72 7.34
C LEU A 6 13.25 -17.08 7.12
N LYS A 7 13.79 -17.93 6.23
CA LYS A 7 13.06 -19.03 5.59
C LYS A 7 12.58 -20.16 6.50
N ASP A 8 13.18 -20.42 7.66
CA ASP A 8 12.98 -21.75 8.25
C ASP A 8 12.18 -21.82 9.55
N LYS A 9 12.11 -20.75 10.36
CA LYS A 9 11.42 -20.81 11.67
C LYS A 9 10.08 -20.07 11.71
N TYR A 10 9.91 -19.03 10.90
CA TYR A 10 8.72 -18.15 10.93
C TYR A 10 7.82 -18.29 9.69
N PHE A 11 8.26 -18.97 8.64
CA PHE A 11 7.41 -19.29 7.48
C PHE A 11 6.79 -20.69 7.55
N ASN A 12 7.18 -21.49 8.54
CA ASN A 12 6.59 -22.82 8.80
C ASN A 12 5.46 -22.72 9.84
N ILE A 13 4.68 -21.64 9.78
CA ILE A 13 3.49 -21.46 10.63
C ILE A 13 2.38 -22.30 9.99
N LYS A 14 2.08 -23.43 10.64
CA LYS A 14 0.96 -24.32 10.26
C LYS A 14 -0.37 -23.91 10.90
N ASP A 15 -0.40 -22.80 11.64
CA ASP A 15 -1.51 -22.42 12.53
C ASP A 15 -2.53 -21.48 11.92
N PHE A 16 -2.63 -21.42 10.59
CA PHE A 16 -3.92 -21.02 10.04
C PHE A 16 -4.87 -22.16 10.34
N GLU A 17 -5.67 -22.01 11.41
CA GLU A 17 -6.90 -22.77 11.61
C GLU A 17 -7.79 -22.50 10.39
N LYS A 18 -7.47 -23.20 9.30
CA LYS A 18 -8.22 -23.16 8.05
C LYS A 18 -9.68 -23.44 8.34
N ASP A 19 -9.98 -24.23 9.37
CA ASP A 19 -11.31 -24.74 9.55
C ASP A 19 -12.22 -23.82 10.36
N ILE A 20 -11.78 -22.99 11.32
CA ILE A 20 -12.74 -22.26 12.17
C ILE A 20 -13.46 -21.15 11.41
N PHE A 21 -12.75 -20.35 10.61
CA PHE A 21 -13.40 -19.30 9.82
C PHE A 21 -14.37 -19.87 8.78
N TRP A 22 -13.94 -20.87 8.00
CA TRP A 22 -14.78 -21.48 6.97
C TRP A 22 -15.93 -22.30 7.56
N LYS A 23 -15.73 -22.92 8.73
CA LYS A 23 -16.79 -23.61 9.47
C LYS A 23 -17.82 -22.63 10.03
N ASN A 24 -17.39 -21.52 10.64
CA ASN A 24 -18.33 -20.50 11.13
C ASN A 24 -19.08 -19.81 9.99
N TRP A 25 -18.47 -19.64 8.81
CA TRP A 25 -19.16 -19.16 7.61
C TRP A 25 -20.32 -20.06 7.17
N GLN A 26 -20.17 -21.38 7.30
CA GLN A 26 -21.18 -22.35 6.89
C GLN A 26 -22.22 -22.66 7.99
N GLU A 27 -21.80 -22.66 9.26
CA GLU A 27 -22.59 -23.19 10.36
C GLU A 27 -23.13 -22.12 11.33
N ASN A 28 -22.45 -20.99 11.53
CA ASN A 28 -22.90 -19.94 12.45
C ASN A 28 -22.37 -18.53 12.11
N PHE A 29 -23.17 -17.79 11.32
CA PHE A 29 -22.80 -16.46 10.83
C PHE A 29 -22.61 -15.41 11.95
N GLU A 30 -23.29 -15.56 13.10
CA GLU A 30 -23.14 -14.64 14.25
C GLU A 30 -21.76 -14.73 14.91
N ASP A 31 -21.10 -15.88 14.80
CA ASP A 31 -19.76 -16.10 15.36
C ASP A 31 -18.65 -15.76 14.36
N LEU A 32 -18.98 -15.50 13.09
CA LEU A 32 -18.00 -15.10 12.07
C LEU A 32 -17.28 -13.80 12.47
N ASN A 33 -18.03 -12.81 12.93
CA ASN A 33 -17.49 -11.51 13.35
C ASN A 33 -16.67 -11.57 14.65
N LYS A 34 -16.70 -12.71 15.36
CA LYS A 34 -15.96 -12.92 16.61
C LYS A 34 -14.59 -13.57 16.38
N VAL A 35 -14.31 -14.02 15.17
CA VAL A 35 -13.05 -14.66 14.80
C VAL A 35 -12.27 -13.73 13.88
N THR A 36 -10.99 -13.51 14.18
CA THR A 36 -10.08 -12.84 13.24
C THR A 36 -9.46 -13.92 12.35
N PRO A 37 -9.86 -14.01 11.06
CA PRO A 37 -9.24 -14.97 10.16
C PRO A 37 -7.74 -14.68 10.05
N TYR A 38 -6.95 -15.74 9.94
CA TYR A 38 -5.50 -15.67 9.78
C TYR A 38 -4.72 -15.04 10.95
N PHE A 39 -5.27 -15.07 12.17
CA PHE A 39 -4.64 -14.52 13.36
C PHE A 39 -3.82 -15.56 14.14
N ASP A 40 -2.50 -15.39 14.17
CA ASP A 40 -1.60 -16.09 15.09
C ASP A 40 -0.88 -15.07 15.99
N LYS A 41 -0.90 -15.28 17.31
CA LYS A 41 -0.38 -14.29 18.27
C LYS A 41 1.13 -14.09 18.13
N GLU A 42 1.89 -15.14 17.83
CA GLU A 42 3.35 -15.02 17.66
C GLU A 42 3.69 -14.36 16.31
N PHE A 43 2.98 -14.72 15.25
CA PHE A 43 3.06 -14.05 13.95
C PHE A 43 2.77 -12.56 14.06
N GLU A 44 1.71 -12.18 14.75
CA GLU A 44 1.32 -10.78 14.93
C GLU A 44 2.37 -9.97 15.69
N LYS A 45 3.01 -10.56 16.71
CA LYS A 45 4.15 -9.94 17.40
C LYS A 45 5.33 -9.71 16.45
N LEU A 46 5.65 -10.70 15.60
CA LEU A 46 6.75 -10.60 14.65
C LEU A 46 6.46 -9.58 13.55
N ARG A 47 5.24 -9.59 13.01
CA ARG A 47 4.73 -8.62 12.04
C ARG A 47 4.83 -7.21 12.59
N SER A 48 4.41 -7.00 13.85
CA SER A 48 4.52 -5.71 14.54
C SER A 48 5.97 -5.26 14.71
N LYS A 49 6.88 -6.16 15.13
CA LYS A 49 8.31 -5.84 15.26
C LYS A 49 8.96 -5.48 13.92
N LEU A 50 8.63 -6.22 12.87
CA LEU A 50 9.10 -5.95 11.51
C LEU A 50 8.59 -4.58 11.04
N PHE A 51 7.30 -4.31 11.23
CA PHE A 51 6.69 -3.04 10.86
C PHE A 51 7.37 -1.85 11.55
N ILE A 52 7.55 -1.90 12.88
CA ILE A 52 8.25 -0.85 13.63
C ILE A 52 9.67 -0.64 13.11
N SER A 53 10.39 -1.72 12.80
CA SER A 53 11.76 -1.64 12.27
C SER A 53 11.79 -1.02 10.87
N ALA A 54 10.83 -1.37 10.01
CA ALA A 54 10.69 -0.81 8.67
C ALA A 54 10.34 0.68 8.72
N VAL A 55 9.42 1.10 9.60
CA VAL A 55 9.07 2.51 9.79
C VAL A 55 10.27 3.33 10.26
N ARG A 56 11.07 2.81 11.20
CA ARG A 56 12.31 3.47 11.64
C ARG A 56 13.33 3.61 10.51
N LEU A 57 13.50 2.57 9.69
CA LEU A 57 14.36 2.65 8.51
C LEU A 57 13.86 3.74 7.56
N HIS A 58 12.55 3.83 7.37
CA HIS A 58 11.93 4.84 6.51
C HIS A 58 12.16 6.26 7.04
N GLU A 59 11.94 6.47 8.33
CA GLU A 59 12.21 7.74 9.01
C GLU A 59 13.67 8.19 8.83
N ILE A 60 14.63 7.27 9.06
CA ILE A 60 16.06 7.56 8.86
C ILE A 60 16.35 7.93 7.41
N PHE A 61 15.78 7.20 6.45
CA PHE A 61 15.97 7.48 5.03
C PHE A 61 15.44 8.86 4.63
N ILE A 62 14.24 9.21 5.10
CA ILE A 62 13.62 10.52 4.83
C ILE A 62 14.47 11.63 5.44
N ASN A 63 14.88 11.50 6.70
CA ASN A 63 15.70 12.50 7.38
C ASN A 63 17.06 12.68 6.72
N ALA A 64 17.69 11.59 6.25
CA ALA A 64 18.97 11.65 5.54
C ALA A 64 18.89 12.33 4.16
N ASN A 65 17.68 12.42 3.57
CA ASN A 65 17.44 12.99 2.24
C ASN A 65 16.44 14.15 2.27
N ALA A 66 16.27 14.81 3.42
CA ALA A 66 15.19 15.76 3.66
C ALA A 66 15.12 16.87 2.61
N ASP A 67 16.26 17.48 2.25
CA ASP A 67 16.32 18.56 1.26
C ASP A 67 15.90 18.09 -0.14
N ASN A 68 16.40 16.92 -0.56
CA ASN A 68 16.09 16.35 -1.88
C ASN A 68 14.61 15.95 -1.97
N LEU A 69 14.09 15.30 -0.93
CA LEU A 69 12.68 14.93 -0.86
C LEU A 69 11.78 16.17 -0.76
N GLY A 70 12.20 17.20 -0.04
CA GLY A 70 11.50 18.49 0.04
C GLY A 70 11.35 19.14 -1.33
N HIS A 71 12.43 19.28 -2.09
CA HIS A 71 12.37 19.79 -3.46
C HIS A 71 11.53 18.91 -4.39
N SER A 72 11.65 17.58 -4.25
CA SER A 72 10.85 16.63 -5.04
C SER A 72 9.35 16.75 -4.74
N LEU A 73 8.98 16.97 -3.47
CA LEU A 73 7.59 17.17 -3.06
C LEU A 73 7.03 18.50 -3.55
N GLN A 74 7.84 19.57 -3.51
CA GLN A 74 7.45 20.85 -4.08
C GLN A 74 7.16 20.72 -5.57
N TYR A 75 8.07 20.09 -6.32
CA TYR A 75 7.85 19.78 -7.73
C TYR A 75 6.60 18.94 -7.95
N PHE A 76 6.36 17.92 -7.13
CA PHE A 76 5.19 17.08 -7.20
C PHE A 76 3.89 17.88 -7.10
N PHE A 77 3.78 18.80 -6.12
CA PHE A 77 2.56 19.60 -5.95
C PHE A 77 2.34 20.57 -7.13
N ASP A 78 3.40 21.19 -7.64
CA ASP A 78 3.31 22.06 -8.82
C ASP A 78 2.86 21.27 -10.06
N MET A 79 3.46 20.11 -10.27
CA MET A 79 3.13 19.18 -11.35
C MET A 79 1.67 18.68 -11.26
N ALA A 80 1.21 18.29 -10.07
CA ALA A 80 -0.13 17.74 -9.85
C ALA A 80 -1.24 18.77 -10.09
N VAL A 81 -1.00 20.04 -9.79
CA VAL A 81 -1.97 21.13 -10.05
C VAL A 81 -2.04 21.48 -11.53
N HIS A 82 -0.92 21.43 -12.24
CA HIS A 82 -0.82 21.89 -13.63
C HIS A 82 -0.87 20.77 -14.67
N SER A 83 -0.90 19.50 -14.25
CA SER A 83 -0.83 18.30 -15.11
C SER A 83 0.22 18.43 -16.22
N SER A 84 1.41 18.89 -15.84
CA SER A 84 2.51 19.24 -16.76
C SER A 84 3.83 18.60 -16.31
N GLY A 85 4.90 18.74 -17.10
CA GLY A 85 6.22 18.21 -16.77
C GLY A 85 6.69 17.09 -17.68
N ASP A 86 7.94 16.68 -17.50
CA ASP A 86 8.53 15.55 -18.21
C ASP A 86 8.05 14.25 -17.53
N PRO A 87 7.40 13.31 -18.25
CA PRO A 87 6.92 12.05 -17.69
C PRO A 87 7.97 11.29 -16.86
N LYS A 88 9.25 11.34 -17.25
CA LYS A 88 10.33 10.67 -16.51
C LYS A 88 10.59 11.32 -15.16
N ILE A 89 10.50 12.66 -15.09
CA ILE A 89 10.67 13.41 -13.84
C ILE A 89 9.42 13.24 -12.97
N ASN A 90 8.24 13.27 -13.57
CA ASN A 90 6.96 13.04 -12.91
C ASN A 90 6.93 11.68 -12.21
N LYS A 91 7.42 10.62 -12.87
CA LYS A 91 7.56 9.29 -12.28
C LYS A 91 8.43 9.28 -11.03
N ILE A 92 9.58 9.96 -11.06
CA ILE A 92 10.48 10.09 -9.90
C ILE A 92 9.78 10.87 -8.77
N ALA A 93 9.05 11.94 -9.11
CA ALA A 93 8.30 12.73 -8.16
C ALA A 93 7.21 11.89 -7.46
N TRP A 94 6.47 11.07 -8.21
CA TRP A 94 5.51 10.11 -7.66
C TRP A 94 6.17 9.09 -6.72
N GLN A 95 7.31 8.52 -7.10
CA GLN A 95 8.04 7.58 -6.26
C GLN A 95 8.50 8.22 -4.95
N ASN A 96 9.09 9.41 -5.01
CA ASN A 96 9.52 10.16 -3.82
C ASN A 96 8.32 10.59 -2.97
N PHE A 97 7.21 10.98 -3.60
CA PHE A 97 5.97 11.27 -2.90
C PHE A 97 5.48 10.04 -2.12
N PHE A 98 5.43 8.85 -2.74
CA PHE A 98 4.99 7.63 -2.07
C PHE A 98 5.97 7.09 -1.01
N MET A 99 7.24 7.50 -1.06
CA MET A 99 8.15 7.29 0.07
C MET A 99 7.65 8.09 1.29
N VAL A 100 7.30 9.37 1.13
CA VAL A 100 6.88 10.19 2.28
C VAL A 100 5.42 9.92 2.69
N ILE A 101 4.54 9.73 1.72
CA ILE A 101 3.09 9.62 1.88
C ILE A 101 2.66 8.25 1.34
N PRO A 102 2.51 7.23 2.19
CA PRO A 102 2.34 5.84 1.75
C PRO A 102 0.96 5.53 1.18
N VAL A 103 -0.05 6.36 1.45
CA VAL A 103 -1.44 6.14 1.03
C VAL A 103 -2.06 7.47 0.62
N VAL A 104 -2.79 7.46 -0.50
CA VAL A 104 -3.58 8.59 -1.00
C VAL A 104 -5.00 8.10 -1.28
N SER A 105 -5.99 8.87 -0.84
CA SER A 105 -7.38 8.69 -1.25
C SER A 105 -7.76 9.77 -2.26
N THR A 106 -8.47 9.37 -3.31
CA THR A 106 -8.99 10.28 -4.34
C THR A 106 -10.31 9.73 -4.90
N THR A 107 -11.10 10.60 -5.53
CA THR A 107 -12.29 10.18 -6.30
C THR A 107 -11.88 9.86 -7.73
N PHE A 108 -12.66 9.00 -8.42
CA PHE A 108 -12.42 8.71 -9.84
C PHE A 108 -12.40 9.96 -10.72
N HIS A 109 -13.21 10.98 -10.39
CA HIS A 109 -13.23 12.24 -11.13
C HIS A 109 -11.88 12.97 -11.11
N SER A 110 -11.12 12.85 -10.01
CA SER A 110 -9.82 13.50 -9.86
C SER A 110 -8.66 12.59 -10.29
N PHE A 111 -8.89 11.27 -10.32
CA PHE A 111 -7.89 10.26 -10.63
C PHE A 111 -7.27 10.45 -12.02
N ASP A 112 -8.08 10.57 -13.07
CA ASP A 112 -7.60 10.69 -14.45
C ASP A 112 -6.70 11.90 -14.67
N LYS A 113 -7.01 13.04 -14.04
CA LYS A 113 -6.20 14.27 -14.15
C LYS A 113 -4.90 14.19 -13.35
N MET A 114 -4.95 13.55 -12.19
CA MET A 114 -3.81 13.39 -11.30
C MET A 114 -2.75 12.47 -11.91
N LEU A 115 -3.17 11.44 -12.65
CA LEU A 115 -2.31 10.42 -13.25
C LEU A 115 -2.21 10.53 -14.77
N ALA A 116 -2.61 11.66 -15.35
CA ALA A 116 -2.60 11.89 -16.79
C ALA A 116 -1.21 11.73 -17.45
N THR A 117 -0.14 11.85 -16.65
CA THR A 117 1.25 11.71 -17.12
C THR A 117 1.92 10.40 -16.71
N SER A 118 1.18 9.53 -16.02
CA SER A 118 1.66 8.21 -15.59
C SER A 118 1.47 7.16 -16.67
N GLU A 119 2.37 6.20 -16.71
CA GLU A 119 2.25 5.02 -17.57
C GLU A 119 1.33 3.96 -16.93
N HIS A 120 0.79 3.08 -17.77
CA HIS A 120 0.02 1.91 -17.34
C HIS A 120 0.86 1.03 -16.40
N ASN A 121 0.26 0.50 -15.32
CA ASN A 121 0.91 -0.29 -14.26
C ASN A 121 1.98 0.43 -13.42
N GLU A 122 1.96 1.77 -13.31
CA GLU A 122 2.85 2.48 -12.39
C GLU A 122 2.40 2.43 -10.92
N ILE A 123 1.10 2.21 -10.68
CA ILE A 123 0.54 2.09 -9.33
C ILE A 123 0.40 0.60 -8.97
N PRO A 124 1.12 0.12 -7.94
CA PRO A 124 1.11 -1.31 -7.60
C PRO A 124 -0.16 -1.77 -6.90
N TRP A 125 -0.86 -0.88 -6.20
CA TRP A 125 -2.07 -1.21 -5.44
C TRP A 125 -3.11 -0.11 -5.58
N LEU A 126 -4.30 -0.46 -6.07
CA LEU A 126 -5.47 0.41 -6.16
C LEU A 126 -6.59 -0.20 -5.31
N PHE A 127 -7.08 0.57 -4.35
CA PHE A 127 -8.26 0.21 -3.56
C PHE A 127 -9.43 1.06 -4.03
N ILE A 128 -10.52 0.39 -4.40
CA ILE A 128 -11.74 1.05 -4.86
C ILE A 128 -12.78 0.91 -3.76
N ASP A 129 -13.11 2.03 -3.13
CA ASP A 129 -14.27 2.11 -2.25
C ASP A 129 -15.56 2.18 -3.09
N GLU A 130 -16.66 1.61 -2.60
CA GLU A 130 -17.95 1.56 -3.31
C GLU A 130 -17.87 0.97 -4.73
N ALA A 131 -17.01 -0.03 -4.95
CA ALA A 131 -16.76 -0.63 -6.27
C ALA A 131 -18.05 -1.15 -6.96
N GLU A 132 -19.07 -1.50 -6.18
CA GLU A 132 -20.39 -1.92 -6.65
C GLU A 132 -21.19 -0.81 -7.38
N GLN A 133 -20.89 0.46 -7.08
CA GLN A 133 -21.57 1.61 -7.65
C GLN A 133 -20.82 2.22 -8.84
N ILE A 134 -19.67 1.65 -9.22
CA ILE A 134 -18.72 2.26 -10.16
C ILE A 134 -18.67 1.43 -11.46
N PRO A 135 -18.83 2.07 -12.63
CA PRO A 135 -18.72 1.37 -13.90
C PRO A 135 -17.33 0.72 -14.08
N PRO A 136 -17.24 -0.54 -14.56
CA PRO A 136 -15.96 -1.27 -14.67
C PRO A 136 -14.89 -0.55 -15.50
N GLN A 137 -15.29 0.31 -16.44
CA GLN A 137 -14.37 1.06 -17.29
C GLN A 137 -13.51 2.06 -16.51
N TYR A 138 -14.03 2.64 -15.42
CA TYR A 138 -13.26 3.54 -14.55
C TYR A 138 -12.21 2.79 -13.74
N ALA A 139 -12.48 1.54 -13.36
CA ALA A 139 -11.46 0.70 -12.74
C ALA A 139 -10.38 0.32 -13.77
N ALA A 140 -10.77 -0.03 -14.99
CA ALA A 140 -9.84 -0.42 -16.06
C ALA A 140 -8.94 0.72 -16.55
N SER A 141 -9.37 1.98 -16.47
CA SER A 141 -8.52 3.14 -16.81
C SER A 141 -7.45 3.43 -15.75
N ALA A 142 -7.55 2.81 -14.57
CA ALA A 142 -6.70 3.07 -13.42
C ALA A 142 -5.57 2.06 -13.21
N ILE A 143 -5.58 0.97 -13.99
CA ILE A 143 -4.58 -0.11 -13.98
C ILE A 143 -3.74 0.08 -15.24
#